data_AF-A0A364RCE1-F1
#
_entry.id   AF-A0A364RCE1-F1
#
_cell.length_a   1.000
_cell.length_b   1.000
_cell.length_c   1.000
_cell.angle_alpha   90.00
_cell.angle_beta   90.00
_cell.angle_gamma   90.00
#
_symmetry.space_group_name_H-M   'P 1'
#
loop_
_entity.id
_entity.type
_entity.pdbx_description
1 polymer ?
#
loop_
_entity_poly.entity_id
_entity_poly.type
_entity_poly.pdbx_seq_one_letter_code
_entity_poly.pdbx_strand_id
1 'polypeptide(L)'
;MLPSYTVNALNALVLLLAGLISYALHPVIEMLIAPLLGVILLLFTYHLRRHNRFVLHTITAITLLAGIYFMLLFEPELFSWENEQPAFLVMGLSCFIATLFYVGSFVRERRQRDNTLYKEDL
;
A
#
# COMPACT_ATOMS: atom_id res chain seq x y z
N MET A 1 -15.10 2.28 -9.13
CA MET A 1 -13.71 2.25 -8.60
C MET A 1 -13.81 2.36 -7.09
N LEU A 2 -13.10 1.50 -6.36
CA LEU A 2 -13.02 1.64 -4.91
C LEU A 2 -12.39 3.00 -4.57
N PRO A 3 -12.91 3.72 -3.56
CA PRO A 3 -12.29 4.95 -3.10
C PRO A 3 -10.85 4.70 -2.63
N SER A 4 -9.93 5.62 -2.90
CA SER A 4 -8.51 5.49 -2.53
C SER A 4 -8.30 5.26 -1.03
N TYR A 5 -9.20 5.75 -0.17
CA TYR A 5 -9.17 5.49 1.26
C TYR A 5 -9.48 4.02 1.60
N THR A 6 -10.34 3.34 0.83
CA THR A 6 -10.68 1.93 1.02
C THR A 6 -9.52 1.04 0.64
N VAL A 7 -8.83 1.36 -0.46
CA VAL A 7 -7.63 0.64 -0.90
C VAL A 7 -6.50 0.77 0.13
N ASN A 8 -6.31 1.97 0.71
CA ASN A 8 -5.31 2.17 1.76
C ASN A 8 -5.63 1.42 3.04
N ALA A 9 -6.90 1.45 3.47
CA ALA A 9 -7.35 0.71 4.63
C ALA A 9 -7.16 -0.80 4.46
N LEU A 10 -7.46 -1.34 3.27
CA LEU A 10 -7.22 -2.75 2.94
C LEU A 10 -5.74 -3.09 2.96
N ASN A 11 -4.88 -2.29 2.33
CA ASN A 11 -3.44 -2.55 2.33
C ASN A 11 -2.83 -2.47 3.74
N ALA A 12 -3.25 -1.49 4.54
CA ALA A 12 -2.85 -1.35 5.92
C ALA A 12 -3.29 -2.55 6.79
N LEU A 13 -4.51 -3.06 6.56
CA LEU A 13 -4.99 -4.28 7.23
C LEU A 13 -4.18 -5.51 6.85
N VAL A 14 -3.81 -5.66 5.57
CA VAL A 14 -2.95 -6.76 5.11
C VAL A 14 -1.59 -6.70 5.81
N LEU A 15 -0.95 -5.53 5.82
CA LEU A 15 0.34 -5.33 6.50
C LEU A 15 0.27 -5.60 8.00
N LEU A 16 -0.81 -5.17 8.66
CA LEU A 16 -1.05 -5.44 10.07
C LEU A 16 -1.21 -6.93 10.33
N LEU A 17 -2.16 -7.59 9.66
CA LEU A 17 -2.51 -8.98 9.94
C LEU A 17 -1.37 -9.93 9.54
N ALA A 18 -0.82 -9.77 8.34
CA ALA A 18 0.30 -10.61 7.89
C ALA A 18 1.53 -10.39 8.77
N GLY A 19 1.79 -9.15 9.20
CA GLY A 19 2.96 -8.82 10.02
C GLY A 19 2.85 -9.38 11.44
N LEU A 20 1.66 -9.27 12.04
CA LEU A 20 1.37 -9.88 13.34
C LEU A 20 1.40 -11.41 13.29
N ILE A 21 0.89 -12.03 12.22
CA ILE A 21 0.95 -13.49 12.03
C ILE A 21 2.42 -13.94 11.90
N SER A 22 3.21 -13.27 11.06
CA SER A 22 4.64 -13.58 10.92
C SER A 22 5.38 -13.44 12.25
N TYR A 23 5.13 -12.38 13.02
CA TYR A 23 5.73 -12.19 14.34
C TYR A 23 5.32 -13.28 15.34
N ALA A 24 4.06 -13.73 15.30
CA ALA A 24 3.59 -14.81 16.18
C ALA A 24 4.25 -16.16 15.85
N LEU A 25 4.56 -16.41 14.57
CA LEU A 25 5.27 -17.62 14.12
C LEU A 25 6.77 -17.53 14.40
N HIS A 26 7.37 -16.36 14.16
CA HIS A 26 8.79 -16.09 14.36
C HIS A 26 8.96 -14.73 15.04
N PRO A 27 9.16 -14.68 16.37
CA PRO A 27 9.16 -13.44 17.14
C PRO A 27 10.46 -12.63 16.96
N VAL A 28 10.66 -12.11 15.75
CA VAL A 28 11.79 -11.27 15.36
C VAL A 28 11.31 -9.82 15.27
N ILE A 29 12.04 -8.90 15.87
CA ILE A 29 11.67 -7.48 15.96
C ILE A 29 11.51 -6.85 14.56
N GLU A 30 12.28 -7.31 13.58
CA GLU A 30 12.20 -6.85 12.19
C GLU A 30 10.81 -7.09 11.57
N MET A 31 10.10 -8.14 12.01
CA MET A 31 8.74 -8.42 11.54
C MET A 31 7.71 -7.42 12.06
N LEU A 32 8.03 -6.63 13.10
CA LEU A 32 7.18 -5.54 13.60
C LEU A 32 7.20 -4.28 12.71
N ILE A 33 8.13 -4.20 11.74
CA ILE A 33 8.19 -3.10 10.78
C ILE A 33 6.94 -3.08 9.89
N ALA A 34 6.46 -4.26 9.47
CA ALA A 34 5.24 -4.40 8.66
C ALA A 34 3.97 -3.88 9.37
N PRO A 35 3.63 -4.32 10.60
CA PRO A 35 2.46 -3.81 11.30
C PRO A 35 2.62 -2.33 11.68
N LEU A 36 3.82 -1.86 12.01
CA LEU A 36 4.08 -0.44 12.27
C LEU A 36 3.79 0.42 11.02
N LEU A 37 4.23 -0.01 9.84
CA LEU A 37 3.87 0.62 8.56
C LEU A 37 2.36 0.57 8.31
N GLY A 38 1.70 -0.54 8.62
CA GLY A 38 0.25 -0.68 8.54
C GLY A 38 -0.50 0.35 9.40
N VAL A 39 -0.07 0.56 10.65
CA VAL A 39 -0.65 1.59 11.54
C VAL A 39 -0.45 2.99 10.97
N ILE A 40 0.75 3.30 10.48
CA ILE A 40 1.06 4.60 9.86
C ILE A 40 0.16 4.84 8.64
N LEU A 41 -0.01 3.85 7.76
CA LEU A 41 -0.89 3.93 6.61
C LEU A 41 -2.36 4.12 7.02
N LEU A 42 -2.83 3.47 8.08
CA LEU A 42 -4.18 3.67 8.65
C LEU A 42 -4.38 5.10 9.16
N LEU A 43 -3.42 5.63 9.92
CA LEU A 43 -3.41 7.04 10.38
C LEU A 43 -3.49 8.01 9.20
N PHE A 44 -2.74 7.75 8.14
CA PHE A 44 -2.79 8.54 6.92
C PHE A 44 -4.10 8.40 6.15
N THR A 45 -4.83 7.29 6.29
CA THR A 45 -6.18 7.12 5.70
C THR A 45 -7.16 8.17 6.23
N TYR A 46 -7.06 8.52 7.52
CA TYR A 46 -7.87 9.58 8.12
C TYR A 46 -7.54 10.93 7.48
N HIS A 47 -6.25 11.21 7.25
CA HIS A 47 -5.80 12.47 6.66
C HIS A 47 -6.10 12.56 5.15
N LEU A 48 -6.15 11.43 4.45
CA LEU A 48 -6.56 11.29 3.04
C LEU A 48 -7.97 11.80 2.76
N ARG A 49 -8.89 11.70 3.74
CA ARG A 49 -10.25 12.27 3.62
C ARG A 49 -10.25 13.79 3.42
N ARG A 50 -9.15 14.47 3.74
CA ARG A 50 -9.01 15.93 3.61
C ARG A 50 -8.54 16.39 2.22
N HIS A 51 -8.50 15.50 1.22
CA HIS A 51 -8.14 15.79 -0.19
C HIS A 51 -6.77 16.48 -0.40
N ASN A 52 -5.83 16.26 0.51
CA ASN A 52 -4.53 16.90 0.44
C ASN A 52 -3.61 16.13 -0.54
N ARG A 53 -3.33 16.70 -1.72
CA ARG A 53 -2.56 16.04 -2.79
C ARG A 53 -1.16 15.61 -2.35
N PHE A 54 -0.54 16.41 -1.48
CA PHE A 54 0.78 16.10 -0.92
C PHE A 54 0.76 14.75 -0.19
N VAL A 55 -0.25 14.55 0.67
CA VAL A 55 -0.41 13.33 1.46
C VAL A 55 -0.63 12.11 0.57
N LEU A 56 -1.39 12.27 -0.52
CA LEU A 56 -1.61 11.17 -1.47
C LEU A 56 -0.30 10.74 -2.13
N HIS A 57 0.54 11.69 -2.58
CA HIS A 57 1.86 11.40 -3.14
C HIS A 57 2.81 10.73 -2.14
N THR A 58 2.86 11.23 -0.90
CA THR A 58 3.69 10.64 0.16
C THR A 58 3.26 9.21 0.46
N ILE A 59 1.96 8.95 0.57
CA ILE A 59 1.42 7.60 0.83
C ILE A 59 1.74 6.66 -0.32
N THR A 60 1.60 7.10 -1.57
CA THR A 60 2.02 6.28 -2.73
C THR A 60 3.49 5.91 -2.66
N ALA A 61 4.37 6.87 -2.36
CA ALA A 61 5.80 6.64 -2.30
C ALA A 61 6.16 5.68 -1.15
N ILE A 62 5.58 5.88 0.04
CA ILE A 62 5.78 4.99 1.20
C ILE A 62 5.27 3.58 0.88
N THR A 63 4.10 3.45 0.27
CA THR A 63 3.51 2.15 -0.07
C THR A 63 4.37 1.42 -1.11
N LEU A 64 4.87 2.12 -2.12
CA LEU A 64 5.77 1.55 -3.12
C LEU A 64 7.08 1.10 -2.47
N LEU A 65 7.70 1.95 -1.65
CA LEU A 65 8.95 1.63 -0.96
C LEU A 65 8.79 0.42 -0.03
N ALA A 66 7.68 0.34 0.70
CA ALA A 66 7.35 -0.81 1.52
C ALA A 66 7.21 -2.09 0.67
N GLY A 67 6.52 -2.01 -0.47
CA GLY A 67 6.39 -3.13 -1.40
C GLY A 67 7.74 -3.62 -1.94
N ILE A 68 8.63 -2.69 -2.31
CA ILE A 68 10.00 -3.00 -2.75
C ILE A 68 10.78 -3.66 -1.61
N TYR A 69 10.71 -3.11 -0.40
CA TYR A 69 11.40 -3.67 0.77
C TYR A 69 10.98 -5.12 1.04
N PHE A 70 9.68 -5.43 1.06
CA PHE A 70 9.21 -6.80 1.26
C PHE A 70 9.59 -7.74 0.11
N MET A 71 9.63 -7.25 -1.13
CA MET A 71 10.13 -8.05 -2.25
C MET A 71 11.63 -8.31 -2.19
N LEU A 72 12.42 -7.42 -1.57
CA LEU A 72 13.85 -7.65 -1.35
C LEU A 72 14.12 -8.65 -0.24
N LEU A 73 13.24 -8.72 0.78
CA LEU A 73 13.30 -9.74 1.82
C LEU A 73 12.79 -11.11 1.36
N PHE A 74 12.09 -11.15 0.22
CA PHE A 74 11.59 -12.39 -0.34
C PHE A 74 12.72 -13.16 -1.04
N GLU A 75 13.03 -14.32 -0.50
CA GLU A 75 14.02 -15.25 -1.04
C GLU A 75 13.31 -16.48 -1.62
N PRO A 76 13.14 -16.56 -2.96
CA PRO A 76 12.36 -17.63 -3.58
C PRO A 76 12.97 -19.02 -3.35
N GLU A 77 14.28 -19.10 -3.16
CA GLU A 77 15.00 -20.35 -2.89
C GLU A 77 14.68 -20.93 -1.51
N LEU A 78 14.29 -20.08 -0.56
CA LEU A 78 13.90 -20.45 0.80
C LEU A 78 12.38 -20.55 0.96
N PHE A 79 11.60 -20.49 -0.13
CA PHE A 79 10.15 -20.49 -0.05
C PHE A 79 9.61 -21.80 0.55
N SER A 80 8.95 -21.70 1.71
CA SER A 80 8.17 -22.79 2.27
C SER A 80 6.86 -22.25 2.86
N TRP A 81 5.81 -23.07 2.86
CA TRP A 81 4.53 -22.66 3.45
C TRP A 81 4.56 -22.54 4.97
N GLU A 82 5.61 -23.03 5.62
CA GLU A 82 5.77 -23.04 7.06
C GLU A 82 6.61 -21.85 7.58
N ASN A 83 7.20 -21.05 6.69
CA ASN A 83 8.02 -19.90 7.06
C ASN A 83 7.38 -18.55 6.68
N GLU A 84 8.13 -17.48 6.90
CA GLU A 84 7.73 -16.09 6.69
C GLU A 84 7.78 -15.63 5.22
N GLN A 85 8.39 -16.40 4.31
CA GLN A 85 8.50 -16.07 2.89
C GLN A 85 7.15 -15.84 2.18
N PRO A 86 6.11 -16.68 2.37
CA PRO A 86 4.78 -16.39 1.81
C PRO A 86 4.20 -15.08 2.35
N ALA A 87 4.48 -14.69 3.59
CA ALA A 87 4.00 -13.44 4.15
C ALA A 87 4.67 -12.23 3.49
N PHE A 88 5.99 -12.25 3.29
CA PHE A 88 6.70 -11.18 2.57
C PHE A 88 6.18 -11.01 1.14
N LEU A 89 5.92 -12.12 0.44
CA LEU A 89 5.36 -12.10 -0.91
C LEU A 89 3.95 -11.48 -0.94
N VAL A 90 3.08 -11.84 0.02
CA VAL A 90 1.72 -11.28 0.12
C VAL A 90 1.75 -9.79 0.46
N MET A 91 2.59 -9.37 1.42
CA MET A 91 2.77 -7.95 1.79
C MET A 91 3.32 -7.13 0.62
N GLY A 92 4.34 -7.65 -0.08
CA GLY A 92 4.92 -7.01 -1.25
C GLY A 92 3.88 -6.81 -2.34
N LEU A 93 3.19 -7.89 -2.73
CA LEU A 93 2.14 -7.84 -3.75
C LEU A 93 1.00 -6.90 -3.38
N SER A 94 0.54 -6.90 -2.12
CA SER A 94 -0.54 -6.01 -1.69
C SER A 94 -0.14 -4.54 -1.84
N CYS A 95 1.11 -4.20 -1.49
CA CYS A 95 1.65 -2.85 -1.64
C CYS A 95 1.74 -2.43 -3.11
N PHE A 96 2.16 -3.33 -4.01
CA PHE A 96 2.17 -3.05 -5.45
C PHE A 96 0.76 -2.82 -6.00
N ILE A 97 -0.20 -3.68 -5.66
CA ILE A 97 -1.60 -3.53 -6.08
C ILE A 97 -2.15 -2.20 -5.58
N ALA A 98 -1.97 -1.88 -4.30
CA ALA A 98 -2.42 -0.61 -3.72
C ALA A 98 -1.82 0.59 -4.46
N THR A 99 -0.53 0.53 -4.79
CA THR A 99 0.15 1.60 -5.53
C THR A 99 -0.43 1.78 -6.93
N LEU A 100 -0.73 0.70 -7.65
CA LEU A 100 -1.38 0.78 -8.97
C LEU A 100 -2.75 1.48 -8.91
N PHE A 101 -3.53 1.20 -7.87
CA PHE A 101 -4.81 1.88 -7.65
C PHE A 101 -4.63 3.38 -7.39
N TYR A 102 -3.64 3.77 -6.59
CA TYR A 102 -3.35 5.18 -6.35
C TYR A 102 -2.89 5.91 -7.60
N VAL A 103 -1.97 5.32 -8.37
CA VAL A 103 -1.50 5.88 -9.65
C VAL A 103 -2.67 5.99 -10.64
N GLY A 104 -3.53 4.97 -10.72
CA GLY A 104 -4.74 5.00 -11.53
C GLY A 104 -5.70 6.12 -11.15
N SER A 105 -5.86 6.40 -9.85
CA SER A 105 -6.66 7.54 -9.36
C SER A 105 -6.11 8.87 -9.86
N PHE A 106 -4.79 9.06 -9.84
CA PHE A 106 -4.16 10.28 -10.36
C PHE A 106 -4.31 10.44 -11.87
N VAL A 107 -4.13 9.37 -12.64
CA VAL A 107 -4.29 9.40 -14.10
C VAL A 107 -5.73 9.76 -14.48
N ARG A 108 -6.71 9.25 -13.74
CA ARG A 108 -8.13 9.57 -13.95
C ARG A 108 -8.45 11.04 -13.61
N GLU A 109 -7.95 11.56 -12.50
CA GLU A 109 -8.13 12.97 -12.15
C GLU A 109 -7.52 13.90 -13.22
N ARG A 110 -6.37 13.54 -13.79
CA ARG A 110 -5.79 14.26 -14.93
C ARG A 110 -6.69 14.22 -16.16
N ARG A 111 -7.16 13.03 -16.57
CA ARG A 111 -8.08 12.89 -17.72
C ARG A 111 -9.38 13.67 -17.56
N GLN A 112 -9.94 13.73 -16.35
CA GLN A 112 -11.17 14.48 -16.11
C GLN A 112 -10.96 16.00 -16.19
N ARG A 113 -9.79 16.49 -15.77
CA ARG A 113 -9.44 17.92 -15.92
C ARG A 113 -9.23 18.34 -17.37
N ASP A 114 -8.61 17.49 -18.19
CA ASP A 114 -8.43 17.78 -19.62
C ASP A 114 -9.78 17.82 -20.36
N ASN A 115 -10.72 16.94 -20.01
CA ASN A 115 -12.05 16.92 -20.64
C ASN A 115 -12.96 18.08 -20.22
N THR A 116 -12.75 18.69 -19.05
CA THR A 116 -13.55 19.87 -18.64
C THR A 116 -13.14 21.14 -19.38
N LEU A 117 -11.85 21.31 -19.70
CA LEU A 117 -11.39 22.45 -20.49
C LEU A 117 -12.02 22.47 -21.90
N TYR A 118 -12.21 21.30 -22.53
CA TYR A 118 -12.80 21.21 -23.86
C TYR A 118 -14.29 21.57 -23.92
N LYS A 119 -15.00 21.57 -22.78
CA LYS A 119 -16.43 21.88 -22.74
C LYS A 119 -16.75 23.35 -22.48
N GLU A 120 -15.76 24.15 -22.07
CA GLU A 120 -15.96 25.59 -21.85
C GLU A 120 -15.68 26.42 -23.13
N ASP A 121 -15.13 25.79 -24.16
CA ASP A 121 -14.77 26.43 -25.45
C ASP A 121 -15.81 26.20 -26.58
N LEU A 122 -16.98 25.61 -26.27
CA LEU A 122 -18.08 25.30 -27.21
C LEU A 122 -19.39 25.94 -26.75
#